data_AF-A0A1Q2HLZ9-F1
#
_entry.id   AF-A0A1Q2HLZ9-F1
#
_cell.length_a   1.000
_cell.length_b   1.000
_cell.length_c   1.000
_cell.angle_alpha   90.00
_cell.angle_beta   90.00
_cell.angle_gamma   90.00
#
_symmetry.space_group_name_H-M   'P 1'
#
loop_
_entity.id
_entity.type
_entity.pdbx_description
1 polymer ?
#
loop_
_entity_poly.entity_id
_entity_poly.type
_entity_poly.pdbx_seq_one_letter_code
_entity_poly.pdbx_strand_id
1 'polypeptide(L)' 'MSVDRSLKVSNALNRHRNVLSRAERVERLIDEGRLEKGDFVTGLPKVSNRKVVAGKKKG' A
#
# COMPACT_ATOMS: atom_id res chain seq x y z
N MET A 1 5.36 11.79 -2.77
CA MET A 1 4.43 12.93 -2.68
C MET A 1 5.19 14.04 -1.97
N SER A 2 5.40 15.15 -2.65
CA SER A 2 6.00 16.35 -2.09
C SER A 2 4.89 17.19 -1.46
N VAL A 3 5.10 17.60 -0.21
CA VAL A 3 4.23 18.54 0.51
C VAL A 3 5.07 19.77 0.82
N ASP A 4 4.51 20.95 0.65
CA ASP A 4 5.22 22.21 0.91
C ASP A 4 5.63 22.34 2.39
N ARG A 5 6.81 22.90 2.64
CA ARG A 5 7.41 22.97 3.98
C ARG A 5 6.62 23.84 4.96
N SER A 6 5.77 24.74 4.47
CA SER A 6 4.89 25.57 5.30
C SER A 6 3.65 24.82 5.82
N LEU A 7 3.29 23.69 5.19
CA LEU A 7 2.15 22.87 5.61
C LEU A 7 2.55 21.99 6.80
N LYS A 8 2.08 22.35 8.00
CA LYS A 8 2.18 21.50 9.20
C LYS A 8 1.32 20.24 9.00
N VAL A 9 1.93 19.13 8.59
CA VAL A 9 1.22 17.85 8.45
C VAL A 9 1.13 17.17 9.81
N SER A 10 0.17 17.60 10.64
CA SER A 10 -0.23 16.83 11.81
C SER A 10 -0.83 15.50 11.33
N ASN A 11 -0.21 14.38 11.69
CA ASN A 11 -0.73 13.01 11.51
C ASN A 11 -0.57 12.36 10.12
N ALA A 12 0.48 12.66 9.35
CA ALA A 12 0.77 11.95 8.09
C ALA A 12 0.89 10.42 8.28
N LEU A 13 1.47 10.00 9.41
CA LEU A 13 1.74 8.59 9.74
C LEU A 13 0.50 7.80 10.21
N ASN A 14 -0.56 8.48 10.67
CA ASN A 14 -1.78 7.83 11.16
C ASN A 14 -2.81 7.56 10.05
N ARG A 15 -2.61 8.13 8.85
CA ARG A 15 -3.53 7.94 7.74
C ARG A 15 -3.23 6.63 7.03
N HIS A 16 -4.29 5.96 6.60
CA HIS A 16 -4.17 4.80 5.72
C HIS A 16 -3.53 5.22 4.38
N ARG A 17 -2.62 4.40 3.85
CA ARG A 17 -1.95 4.65 2.57
C ARG A 17 -2.71 3.96 1.45
N ASN A 18 -2.75 4.58 0.27
CA ASN A 18 -3.45 4.01 -0.89
C ASN A 18 -2.71 2.83 -1.55
N VAL A 19 -1.39 2.75 -1.40
CA VAL A 19 -0.53 1.72 -2.00
C VAL A 19 0.26 1.06 -0.89
N LEU A 20 0.45 -0.25 -1.01
CA LEU A 20 1.34 -1.00 -0.12
C LEU A 20 2.79 -0.50 -0.22
N SER A 21 3.51 -0.60 0.89
CA SER A 21 4.95 -0.42 0.91
C SER A 21 5.65 -1.46 0.02
N ARG A 22 6.94 -1.26 -0.24
CA ARG A 22 7.68 -2.15 -1.13
C ARG A 22 7.70 -3.61 -0.63
N ALA A 23 7.95 -3.81 0.66
CA ALA A 23 7.98 -5.15 1.26
C ALA A 23 6.62 -5.85 1.14
N GLU A 24 5.55 -5.17 1.55
CA GLU A 24 4.17 -5.69 1.45
C GLU A 24 3.77 -5.96 -0.02
N ARG A 25 4.28 -5.20 -0.99
CA ARG A 25 4.04 -5.47 -2.42
C ARG A 25 4.75 -6.73 -2.91
N VAL A 26 6.00 -6.94 -2.49
CA VAL A 26 6.76 -8.15 -2.86
C VAL A 26 6.01 -9.39 -2.37
N GLU A 27 5.65 -9.40 -1.09
CA GLU A 27 4.90 -10.50 -0.47
C GLU A 27 3.59 -10.77 -1.21
N ARG A 28 2.76 -9.75 -1.43
CA ARG A 28 1.49 -9.94 -2.15
C ARG A 28 1.68 -10.39 -3.61
N LEU A 29 2.71 -9.93 -4.31
CA LEU A 29 2.96 -10.35 -5.69
C LEU A 29 3.47 -11.79 -5.77
N ILE A 30 4.22 -12.24 -4.76
CA ILE A 30 4.60 -13.66 -4.61
C ILE A 30 3.34 -14.49 -4.36
N ASP A 31 2.48 -14.06 -3.44
CA ASP A 31 1.21 -14.76 -3.14
C ASP A 31 0.29 -14.84 -4.38
N GLU A 32 0.28 -13.80 -5.21
CA GLU A 32 -0.47 -13.77 -6.48
C GLU A 32 0.20 -14.59 -7.61
N GLY A 33 1.40 -15.15 -7.39
CA GLY A 33 2.17 -15.88 -8.42
C GLY A 33 2.67 -14.98 -9.56
N ARG A 34 2.85 -13.68 -9.28
CA ARG A 34 3.23 -12.64 -10.25
C ARG A 34 4.66 -12.14 -10.07
N LEU A 35 5.36 -12.66 -9.06
CA LEU A 35 6.74 -12.35 -8.76
C LEU A 35 7.41 -13.62 -8.25
N GLU A 36 8.44 -14.08 -8.96
CA GLU A 36 9.18 -15.29 -8.63
C GLU A 36 10.60 -14.98 -8.15
N LYS A 37 11.22 -16.00 -7.56
CA LYS A 37 12.59 -15.88 -7.04
C LYS A 37 13.57 -15.75 -8.21
N GLY A 38 14.13 -14.57 -8.39
CA GLY A 38 15.03 -14.24 -9.51
C GLY A 38 14.54 -13.05 -10.34
N ASP A 39 13.27 -12.68 -10.20
CA ASP A 39 12.72 -11.50 -10.85
C ASP A 39 13.29 -10.19 -10.29
N PHE A 40 13.22 -9.14 -11.11
CA PHE A 40 13.66 -7.81 -10.71
C PHE A 40 12.77 -7.26 -9.57
N VAL A 41 13.40 -7.01 -8.42
CA VAL A 41 12.75 -6.41 -7.23
C VAL A 41 12.53 -4.90 -7.35
N THR A 42 12.88 -4.29 -8.48
CA THR A 42 12.72 -2.87 -8.81
C THR A 42 11.66 -2.70 -9.88
N GLY A 43 10.91 -1.60 -9.87
CA GLY A 43 9.85 -1.36 -10.86
C GLY A 43 8.55 -2.17 -10.64
N LEU A 44 8.38 -2.77 -9.45
CA LEU A 44 7.19 -3.53 -9.09
C LEU A 44 5.89 -2.76 -9.39
N PRO A 45 4.82 -3.44 -9.86
CA PRO A 45 3.52 -2.82 -10.10
C PRO A 45 2.96 -2.19 -8.82
N LYS A 46 2.15 -1.14 -8.96
CA LYS A 46 1.47 -0.49 -7.82
C LYS A 46 0.36 -1.42 -7.34
N VAL A 47 0.40 -1.82 -6.07
CA VAL A 47 -0.63 -2.68 -5.49
C VAL A 47 -1.40 -1.93 -4.40
N SER A 48 -2.70 -1.75 -4.61
CA SER A 48 -3.55 -0.91 -3.77
C SER A 48 -3.76 -1.49 -2.37
N ASN A 49 -3.58 -0.70 -1.32
CA ASN A 49 -4.00 -1.05 0.02
C ASN A 49 -5.43 -0.53 0.19
N ARG A 50 -6.42 -1.40 0.40
CA ARG A 50 -7.83 -1.02 0.57
C ARG A 50 -8.29 -1.43 1.96
N LYS A 51 -8.85 -0.51 2.74
CA LYS A 51 -9.63 -0.85 3.93
C LYS A 51 -11.05 -1.20 3.49
N VAL A 52 -11.41 -2.48 3.56
CA VAL A 52 -12.81 -2.88 3.38
C VAL A 52 -13.52 -2.57 4.69
N VAL A 53 -14.36 -1.54 4.72
CA VAL A 53 -15.31 -1.36 5.83
C VAL A 53 -16.44 -2.34 5.56
N ALA A 54 -16.40 -3.52 6.19
CA ALA A 54 -17.54 -4.43 6.15
C ALA A 54 -18.73 -3.67 6.76
N GLY A 55 -19.74 -3.37 5.94
CA GLY A 55 -20.94 -2.69 6.39
C GLY A 55 -21.56 -3.45 7.55
N LYS A 56 -21.81 -2.77 8.67
CA LYS A 56 -22.46 -3.34 9.85
C LYS A 56 -23.75 -4.03 9.39
N LYS A 57 -23.88 -5.34 9.61
CA LYS A 57 -25.12 -6.08 9.33
C LYS A 57 -26.23 -5.37 10.13
N LYS A 58 -27.20 -4.77 9.43
CA LYS A 58 -28.41 -4.24 10.06
C LYS A 58 -29.17 -5.47 10.57
N GLY A 59 -29.10 -5.68 11.88
CA GLY A 59 -30.05 -6.51 12.62
C GLY A 59 -31.26 -5.66 12.99
#